data_AF-V8P7N9-F1
#
_entry.id   AF-V8P7N9-F1
#
_cell.length_a   1.000
_cell.length_b   1.000
_cell.length_c   1.000
_cell.angle_alpha   90.00
_cell.angle_beta   90.00
_cell.angle_gamma   90.00
#
_symmetry.space_group_name_H-M   'P 1'
#
loop_
_entity.id
_entity.type
_entity.pdbx_description
1 polymer ?
#
loop_
_entity_poly.entity_id
_entity_poly.type
_entity_poly.pdbx_seq_one_letter_code
_entity_poly.pdbx_strand_id
1 'polypeptide(L)'
;MNSFLVTATITTTFILALFLHSGNALVCYNCPVDNCDKNITCKGEQDTCLIVYHGLKNTSRCWKYSDCNIDFISLNFSTKDFRYRCCQWNLCNNAPNVVTSKIVLSGAFLLTVVHMLKFLVWN
;
A
#
# COMPACT_ATOMS: atom_id res chain seq x y z
N MET A 1 -3.61 31.13 26.10
CA MET A 1 -3.10 29.82 26.56
C MET A 1 -4.00 28.65 26.17
N ASN A 2 -5.32 28.73 26.41
CA ASN A 2 -6.26 27.63 26.09
C ASN A 2 -6.34 27.28 24.59
N SER A 3 -6.30 28.26 23.69
CA SER A 3 -6.40 28.01 22.24
C SER A 3 -5.19 27.24 21.66
N PHE A 4 -3.99 27.51 22.18
CA PHE A 4 -2.75 26.84 21.76
C PHE A 4 -2.70 25.37 22.19
N LEU A 5 -3.18 25.09 23.41
CA LEU A 5 -3.34 23.73 23.92
C LEU A 5 -4.33 22.92 23.07
N VAL A 6 -5.43 23.56 22.63
CA VAL A 6 -6.43 22.93 21.76
C VAL A 6 -5.86 22.64 20.36
N THR A 7 -5.06 23.54 19.79
CA THR A 7 -4.44 23.27 18.47
C THR A 7 -3.38 22.18 18.54
N ALA A 8 -2.58 22.15 19.60
CA ALA A 8 -1.56 21.13 19.82
C ALA A 8 -2.17 19.72 20.03
N THR A 9 -3.28 19.62 20.77
CA THR A 9 -3.96 18.33 20.97
C THR A 9 -4.60 17.82 19.68
N ILE A 10 -5.25 18.67 18.90
CA ILE A 10 -5.88 18.30 17.62
C ILE A 10 -4.83 17.84 16.60
N THR A 11 -3.73 18.57 16.46
CA THR A 11 -2.65 18.21 15.53
C THR A 11 -1.99 16.89 15.91
N THR A 12 -1.72 16.67 17.21
CA THR A 12 -1.14 15.42 17.70
C THR A 12 -2.06 14.23 17.47
N THR A 13 -3.36 14.38 17.75
CA THR A 13 -4.34 13.29 17.50
C THR A 13 -4.50 12.98 16.02
N PHE A 14 -4.50 14.00 15.15
CA PHE A 14 -4.58 13.79 13.71
C PHE A 14 -3.35 13.07 13.16
N ILE A 15 -2.15 13.44 13.62
CA ILE A 15 -0.90 12.75 13.27
C ILE A 15 -0.94 11.30 13.74
N LEU A 16 -1.38 11.04 14.98
CA LEU A 16 -1.49 9.67 15.51
C LEU A 16 -2.46 8.81 14.68
N ALA A 17 -3.59 9.39 14.24
CA ALA A 17 -4.57 8.72 13.38
C ALA A 17 -4.02 8.34 12.00
N LEU A 18 -3.03 9.09 11.46
CA LEU A 18 -2.35 8.74 10.21
C LEU A 18 -1.40 7.54 10.37
N PHE A 19 -0.88 7.30 11.58
CA PHE A 19 0.00 6.16 11.88
C PHE A 19 -0.75 4.94 12.41
N LEU A 20 -2.01 5.10 12.83
CA LEU A 20 -2.93 4.02 13.13
C LEU A 20 -3.28 3.27 11.84
N HIS A 21 -2.40 2.32 11.47
CA HIS A 21 -2.74 1.32 10.47
C HIS A 21 -3.89 0.49 11.02
N SER A 22 -5.09 0.69 10.50
CA SER A 22 -6.19 -0.22 10.73
C SER A 22 -5.74 -1.59 10.23
N GLY A 23 -5.53 -2.54 11.16
CA GLY A 23 -5.14 -3.91 10.89
C GLY A 23 -6.28 -4.69 10.21
N ASN A 24 -6.74 -4.20 9.07
CA ASN A 24 -7.63 -4.95 8.21
C ASN A 24 -6.78 -6.01 7.52
N ALA A 25 -7.27 -7.25 7.53
CA ALA A 25 -6.59 -8.33 6.81
C ALA A 25 -6.50 -7.96 5.32
N LEU A 26 -5.27 -7.91 4.80
CA LEU A 26 -4.96 -7.49 3.45
C LEU A 26 -5.68 -8.38 2.42
N VAL A 27 -6.26 -7.79 1.38
CA VAL A 27 -6.91 -8.53 0.29
C VAL A 27 -6.05 -8.45 -0.97
N CYS A 28 -5.70 -9.58 -1.57
CA CYS A 28 -4.86 -9.64 -2.77
C CYS A 28 -5.47 -10.55 -3.84
N TYR A 29 -5.07 -10.35 -5.10
CA TYR A 29 -5.23 -11.37 -6.13
C TYR A 29 -4.35 -12.58 -5.82
N ASN A 30 -4.89 -13.79 -5.97
CA ASN A 30 -4.15 -15.02 -5.65
C ASN A 30 -4.46 -16.14 -6.66
N CYS A 31 -3.69 -16.21 -7.74
CA CYS A 31 -3.83 -17.19 -8.81
C CYS A 31 -2.47 -17.69 -9.32
N PRO A 32 -2.35 -18.98 -9.70
CA PRO A 32 -1.13 -19.55 -10.26
C PRO A 32 -0.88 -19.16 -11.73
N VAL A 33 -1.87 -18.58 -12.42
CA VAL A 33 -1.83 -18.28 -13.86
C VAL A 33 -2.31 -16.87 -14.17
N ASP A 34 -2.11 -16.46 -15.41
CA ASP A 34 -2.59 -15.20 -15.98
C ASP A 34 -4.09 -15.00 -15.88
N ASN A 35 -4.52 -13.74 -16.02
CA ASN A 35 -5.92 -13.35 -16.04
C ASN A 35 -6.65 -13.66 -14.72
N CYS A 36 -5.96 -13.41 -13.60
CA CYS A 36 -6.46 -13.63 -12.25
C CYS A 36 -7.63 -12.70 -11.90
N ASP A 37 -8.83 -13.26 -11.73
CA ASP A 37 -10.02 -12.59 -11.23
C ASP A 37 -10.31 -12.91 -9.75
N LYS A 38 -9.67 -13.96 -9.23
CA LYS A 38 -9.87 -14.42 -7.85
C LYS A 38 -9.04 -13.61 -6.85
N ASN A 39 -9.75 -12.94 -5.94
CA ASN A 39 -9.17 -12.32 -4.76
C ASN A 39 -9.42 -13.16 -3.50
N ILE A 40 -8.52 -13.00 -2.52
CA ILE A 40 -8.63 -13.61 -1.20
C ILE A 40 -8.18 -12.63 -0.13
N THR A 41 -8.70 -12.79 1.08
CA THR A 41 -8.12 -12.19 2.28
C THR A 41 -6.88 -13.00 2.69
N CYS A 42 -5.73 -12.35 2.72
CA CYS A 42 -4.47 -12.92 3.18
C CYS A 42 -4.55 -13.30 4.67
N LYS A 43 -3.80 -14.33 5.07
CA LYS A 43 -3.90 -14.93 6.40
C LYS A 43 -2.53 -15.04 7.06
N GLY A 44 -2.54 -15.13 8.39
CA GLY A 44 -1.34 -15.31 9.19
C GLY A 44 -0.37 -14.13 8.99
N GLU A 45 0.87 -14.44 8.63
CA GLU A 45 1.94 -13.46 8.44
C GLU A 45 1.99 -12.85 7.03
N GLN A 46 0.99 -13.13 6.18
CA GLN A 46 0.95 -12.61 4.83
C GLN A 46 0.42 -11.17 4.81
N ASP A 47 1.34 -10.21 4.87
CA ASP A 47 1.09 -8.77 4.98
C ASP A 47 1.39 -8.01 3.67
N THR A 48 1.55 -8.73 2.56
CA THR A 48 1.95 -8.18 1.26
C THR A 48 1.27 -8.90 0.10
N CYS A 49 0.88 -8.16 -0.94
CA CYS A 49 0.52 -8.75 -2.22
C CYS A 49 1.74 -8.84 -3.12
N LEU A 50 1.96 -9.99 -3.75
CA LEU A 50 3.02 -10.26 -4.73
C LEU A 50 2.42 -10.44 -6.12
N ILE A 51 3.09 -9.92 -7.13
CA ILE A 51 2.96 -10.32 -8.53
C ILE A 51 4.33 -10.65 -9.11
N VAL A 52 4.46 -11.82 -9.74
CA VAL A 52 5.66 -12.27 -10.45
C VAL A 52 5.37 -12.36 -11.93
N TYR A 53 6.26 -11.83 -12.75
CA TYR A 53 6.18 -11.81 -14.21
C TYR A 53 7.22 -12.76 -14.81
N HIS A 54 6.74 -13.81 -15.47
CA HIS A 54 7.49 -14.82 -16.20
C HIS A 54 7.20 -14.71 -17.72
N GLY A 55 7.74 -13.66 -18.35
CA GLY A 55 7.49 -13.38 -19.77
C GLY A 55 6.02 -13.05 -20.05
N LEU A 56 5.33 -13.94 -20.77
CA LEU A 56 3.89 -13.82 -21.07
C LEU A 56 3.00 -14.25 -19.90
N LYS A 57 3.57 -14.95 -18.91
CA LYS A 57 2.83 -15.45 -17.75
C LYS A 57 3.05 -14.61 -16.51
N ASN A 58 2.04 -14.48 -15.67
CA ASN A 58 2.10 -13.84 -14.37
C ASN A 58 1.45 -14.70 -13.28
N THR A 59 1.91 -14.49 -12.06
CA THR A 59 1.40 -15.18 -10.88
C THR A 59 1.22 -14.17 -9.78
N SER A 60 0.00 -14.08 -9.27
CA SER A 60 -0.37 -13.20 -8.16
C SER A 60 -0.57 -14.02 -6.89
N ARG A 61 -0.05 -13.57 -5.74
CA ARG A 61 -0.20 -14.26 -4.46
C ARG A 61 -0.29 -13.31 -3.26
N CYS A 62 -0.94 -13.79 -2.19
CA CYS A 62 -0.64 -13.31 -0.84
C CYS A 62 0.77 -13.76 -0.44
N TRP A 63 1.54 -12.86 0.17
CA TRP A 63 2.96 -13.02 0.45
C TRP A 63 3.33 -12.37 1.77
N LYS A 64 4.53 -12.69 2.27
CA LYS A 64 5.13 -12.07 3.44
C LYS A 64 6.15 -11.01 3.00
N TYR A 65 6.13 -9.83 3.60
CA TYR A 65 7.01 -8.73 3.20
C TYR A 65 8.49 -9.08 3.34
N SER A 66 8.87 -9.80 4.41
CA SER A 66 10.25 -10.27 4.62
C SER A 66 10.77 -11.15 3.48
N ASP A 67 9.86 -11.83 2.81
CA ASP A 67 10.15 -12.81 1.75
C ASP A 67 10.06 -12.14 0.37
N CYS A 68 9.86 -10.82 0.31
CA CYS A 68 9.82 -10.04 -0.92
C CYS A 68 11.23 -9.68 -1.42
N ASN A 69 12.02 -10.71 -1.75
CA ASN A 69 13.38 -10.55 -2.28
C ASN A 69 13.65 -11.55 -3.41
N ILE A 70 14.64 -11.26 -4.24
CA ILE A 70 14.97 -12.04 -5.43
C ILE A 70 15.31 -13.49 -5.07
N ASP A 71 16.12 -13.72 -4.05
CA ASP A 71 16.61 -15.06 -3.71
C ASP A 71 15.46 -15.99 -3.29
N PHE A 72 14.59 -15.50 -2.41
CA PHE A 72 13.46 -16.27 -1.90
C PHE A 72 12.40 -16.51 -2.98
N ILE A 73 12.10 -15.49 -3.80
CA ILE A 73 11.14 -15.63 -4.91
C ILE A 73 11.70 -16.57 -5.99
N SER A 74 12.98 -16.45 -6.34
CA SER A 74 13.67 -17.33 -7.28
C SER A 74 13.55 -18.80 -6.86
N LEU A 75 13.84 -19.08 -5.59
CA LEU A 75 13.77 -20.42 -5.02
C LEU A 75 12.33 -20.94 -5.00
N ASN A 76 11.37 -20.13 -4.55
CA ASN A 76 9.99 -20.56 -4.39
C ASN A 76 9.26 -20.78 -5.73
N PHE A 77 9.65 -20.05 -6.78
CA PHE A 77 9.06 -20.18 -8.12
C PHE A 77 9.94 -20.99 -9.08
N SER A 78 11.06 -21.54 -8.62
CA SER A 78 12.03 -22.30 -9.41
C SER A 78 12.41 -21.62 -10.72
N THR A 79 12.62 -20.30 -10.67
CA THR A 79 12.91 -19.47 -11.85
C THR A 79 14.05 -18.50 -11.56
N LYS A 80 14.79 -18.11 -12.60
CA LYS A 80 15.90 -17.15 -12.51
C LYS A 80 15.63 -15.87 -13.30
N ASP A 81 14.84 -15.96 -14.36
CA ASP A 81 14.45 -14.82 -15.20
C ASP A 81 13.01 -14.42 -14.90
N PHE A 82 12.83 -13.47 -13.98
CA PHE A 82 11.54 -12.91 -13.63
C PHE A 82 11.66 -11.46 -13.20
N ARG A 83 10.53 -10.75 -13.25
CA ARG A 83 10.36 -9.48 -12.55
C ARG A 83 9.32 -9.69 -11.46
N TYR A 84 9.37 -8.91 -10.40
CA TYR A 84 8.37 -8.99 -9.34
C TYR A 84 8.01 -7.61 -8.80
N ARG A 85 6.84 -7.51 -8.17
CA ARG A 85 6.41 -6.34 -7.40
C ARG A 85 5.68 -6.79 -6.15
N CYS A 86 5.98 -6.12 -5.04
CA CYS A 86 5.26 -6.24 -3.78
C CYS A 86 4.62 -4.92 -3.39
N CYS A 87 3.48 -4.98 -2.70
CA CYS A 87 2.74 -3.82 -2.22
C CYS A 87 1.80 -4.22 -1.06
N GLN A 88 1.45 -3.27 -0.19
CA GLN A 88 0.74 -3.54 1.07
C GLN A 88 -0.61 -2.83 1.16
N TRP A 89 -1.32 -2.71 0.04
CA TRP A 89 -2.70 -2.21 0.01
C TRP A 89 -3.60 -3.15 -0.78
N ASN A 90 -4.90 -3.10 -0.51
CA ASN A 90 -5.85 -4.05 -1.09
C ASN A 90 -5.80 -4.05 -2.63
N LEU A 91 -5.73 -5.25 -3.20
CA LEU A 91 -5.77 -5.54 -4.65
C LEU A 91 -4.67 -4.85 -5.45
N CYS A 92 -3.56 -4.47 -4.81
CA CYS A 92 -2.47 -3.73 -5.43
C CYS A 92 -1.66 -4.54 -6.45
N ASN A 93 -1.73 -5.87 -6.37
CA ASN A 93 -1.08 -6.81 -7.28
C ASN A 93 -1.96 -7.20 -8.46
N ASN A 94 -2.90 -6.33 -8.84
CA ASN A 94 -3.58 -6.45 -10.10
C ASN A 94 -2.53 -6.42 -11.23
N ALA A 95 -2.58 -7.40 -12.14
CA ALA A 95 -1.80 -7.32 -13.36
C ALA A 95 -2.24 -6.05 -14.11
N PRO A 96 -1.34 -5.34 -14.82
CA PRO A 96 -1.71 -4.09 -15.49
C PRO A 96 -2.68 -4.35 -16.66
N ASN A 97 -3.97 -4.47 -16.38
CA ASN A 97 -5.05 -4.09 -17.29
C ASN A 97 -5.24 -2.57 -17.13
N VAL A 98 -4.62 -1.79 -18.02
CA VAL A 98 -4.78 -0.34 -18.23
C VAL A 98 -4.92 0.50 -16.95
N VAL A 99 -3.82 1.16 -16.58
CA VAL A 99 -3.68 2.03 -15.41
C VAL A 99 -4.73 3.16 -15.41
N THR A 100 -5.77 3.04 -14.59
CA THR A 100 -6.53 4.22 -14.13
C THR A 100 -5.73 4.86 -13.00
N SER A 101 -4.95 5.87 -13.35
CA SER A 101 -4.14 6.66 -12.42
C SER A 101 -4.98 7.19 -11.25
N LYS A 102 -4.80 6.64 -10.05
CA LYS A 102 -5.29 7.24 -8.80
C LYS A 102 -4.29 8.31 -8.34
N ILE A 103 -4.26 9.45 -9.02
CA ILE A 103 -3.61 10.68 -8.51
C ILE A 103 -4.71 11.71 -8.24
N VAL A 104 -5.43 11.58 -7.13
CA VAL A 104 -6.27 12.66 -6.60
C VAL A 104 -6.33 12.56 -5.08
N LEU A 105 -5.22 12.84 -4.38
CA LEU A 105 -5.29 13.07 -2.93
C LEU A 105 -4.17 13.99 -2.41
N SER A 106 -3.65 14.89 -3.25
CA SER A 106 -2.61 15.86 -2.84
C SER A 106 -3.13 17.30 -2.67
N GLY A 107 -4.25 17.67 -3.31
CA GLY A 107 -4.69 19.07 -3.36
C GLY A 107 -5.24 19.61 -2.04
N ALA A 108 -6.06 18.82 -1.34
CA ALA A 108 -6.70 19.26 -0.10
C ALA A 108 -5.70 19.42 1.06
N PHE A 109 -4.63 18.62 1.09
CA PHE A 109 -3.61 18.67 2.13
C PHE A 109 -2.74 19.94 2.05
N LEU A 110 -2.42 20.41 0.84
CA LEU A 110 -1.66 21.64 0.66
C LEU A 110 -2.45 22.87 1.11
N LEU A 111 -3.76 22.90 0.84
CA LEU A 111 -4.63 24.01 1.25
C LEU A 111 -4.77 24.09 2.78
N THR A 112 -4.91 22.95 3.47
CA THR A 112 -4.99 22.95 4.94
C THR A 112 -3.68 23.38 5.59
N VAL A 113 -2.53 22.93 5.07
CA VAL A 113 -1.21 23.36 5.56
C VAL A 113 -0.98 24.87 5.37
N VAL A 114 -1.35 25.42 4.20
CA VAL A 114 -1.24 26.86 3.94
C VAL A 114 -2.14 27.67 4.88
N HIS A 115 -3.37 27.22 5.14
CA HIS A 115 -4.27 27.89 6.08
C HIS A 115 -3.74 27.87 7.52
N MET A 116 -3.18 26.75 7.98
CA MET A 116 -2.58 26.64 9.31
C MET A 116 -1.33 27.52 9.45
N LEU A 117 -0.48 27.59 8.42
CA LEU A 117 0.70 28.48 8.42
C LEU A 117 0.31 29.95 8.46
N LYS A 118 -0.75 30.37 7.74
CA LYS A 118 -1.25 31.75 7.79
C LYS A 118 -1.74 32.14 9.20
N PHE A 119 -2.39 31.22 9.90
CA PHE A 119 -2.87 31.46 11.26
C PHE A 119 -1.73 31.57 12.28
N LEU A 120 -0.65 30.79 12.10
CA LEU A 120 0.53 30.82 12.99
C LEU A 120 1.44 32.04 12.77
N VAL A 121 1.45 32.64 11.58
CA VAL A 121 2.31 33.81 11.26
C VAL A 121 1.64 35.13 11.62
N TRP A 122 0.30 35.18 11.69
CA TRP A 122 -0.47 36.41 11.96
C TRP A 122 -0.96 36.54 13.42
N ASN A 123 -0.54 35.65 14.31
CA ASN A 123 -0.78 35.75 15.76
C ASN A 123 0.54 35.73 16.52
#